data_AF-A0A834DBI3-F1
#
_entry.id   AF-A0A834DBI3-F1
#
_cell.length_a   1.000
_cell.length_b   1.000
_cell.length_c   1.000
_cell.angle_alpha   90.00
_cell.angle_beta   90.00
_cell.angle_gamma   90.00
#
_symmetry.space_group_name_H-M   'P 1'
#
loop_
_entity.id
_entity.type
_entity.pdbx_description
1 polymer ?
#
loop_
_entity_poly.entity_id
_entity_poly.type
_entity_poly.pdbx_seq_one_letter_code
_entity_poly.pdbx_strand_id
1 'polypeptide(L)'
;MLDRYSASRYGGFRPENLGQNALGMIGNLCFTMFVLGVLIFTIIAATYEPEDPLFHPSTKITTFLTSTSNATFKSDNTVVKTGEDFMASNQTAFAAFINITDVDNMSLPLVSDHGTSSTLEETHCEGSMDTPIDCRDPEVFHMMMRAAIERFKDIHFYRFGKPVPGSNDSTCDMAWRFRPKEGKTASFYKDYRRFVISRSINCTLSVVEIGDYHTGVNARKRKKNQKPGFEKKPEKQDQVTTLPVVGEVVNDTLPVVESEGSFGRGKYLIYEGGGDRCKSMNHYLWSFLCALGEAQYLNRTLVMDLRMCLSSIYSSSNQDEEGKDFRFYFDFEHLKDAASVLDHGQFWSDWNKWQKKDGLSLYLVEDFRVTPMKLAEVKDALIMRKFGSVEPDNYWYRVCEGETESVIQRPWHLIWKSRRLLEIVSAIASRLNWDYDSVHIVRGEKARNRELWPNLDTDTSPDSLLSTLRDKVEDGRSLYIATNEPHTSFFDPLKDKYSTHFLDEYKDLWDEKSEWYSEMTNLNQGNPVEFDGYMRVSVDTEVFLRGKKQIETFNDLTNDCKDGINTCTASAS
;
A
#
# COMPACT_ATOMS: atom_id res chain seq x y z
N MET A 1 72.86 -33.92 -16.66
CA MET A 1 73.11 -32.50 -16.35
C MET A 1 72.09 -31.66 -17.10
N LEU A 2 71.28 -30.91 -16.34
CA LEU A 2 70.71 -29.58 -16.62
C LEU A 2 69.95 -29.32 -17.95
N ASP A 3 68.62 -29.31 -17.83
CA ASP A 3 67.68 -28.17 -17.99
C ASP A 3 67.87 -27.14 -19.14
N ARG A 4 66.86 -27.01 -20.02
CA ARG A 4 65.87 -25.88 -20.17
C ARG A 4 66.29 -24.80 -21.19
N TYR A 5 65.46 -24.13 -21.97
CA TYR A 5 64.01 -24.06 -22.23
C TYR A 5 63.84 -23.49 -23.66
N SER A 6 62.78 -23.85 -24.38
CA SER A 6 62.33 -23.09 -25.56
C SER A 6 60.81 -23.00 -25.58
N ALA A 7 60.34 -21.75 -25.51
CA ALA A 7 59.08 -21.13 -25.93
C ALA A 7 57.76 -21.93 -25.99
N SER A 8 56.74 -21.26 -25.46
CA SER A 8 55.31 -21.56 -25.43
C SER A 8 54.63 -21.65 -26.80
N ARG A 9 53.61 -22.52 -26.90
CA ARG A 9 52.43 -22.31 -27.74
C ARG A 9 51.16 -22.68 -26.96
N TYR A 10 50.30 -21.68 -26.78
CA TYR A 10 48.91 -21.83 -26.34
C TYR A 10 48.14 -22.68 -27.35
N GLY A 11 47.60 -23.82 -26.92
CA GLY A 11 46.65 -24.62 -27.69
C GLY A 11 45.22 -24.24 -27.31
N GLY A 12 44.52 -23.55 -28.19
CA GLY A 12 43.09 -23.25 -28.04
C GLY A 12 42.24 -24.53 -28.14
N PHE A 13 41.24 -24.65 -27.26
CA PHE A 13 40.21 -25.69 -27.32
C PHE A 13 39.39 -25.54 -28.60
N ARG A 14 39.59 -26.43 -29.57
CA ARG A 14 38.71 -26.57 -30.74
C ARG A 14 37.63 -27.63 -30.45
N PRO A 15 36.34 -27.31 -30.62
CA PRO A 15 35.22 -28.22 -30.34
C PRO A 15 35.10 -29.39 -31.34
N GLU A 16 35.97 -29.44 -32.36
CA GLU A 16 35.93 -30.40 -33.46
C GLU A 16 36.40 -31.83 -33.07
N ASN A 17 36.93 -32.01 -31.86
CA ASN A 17 37.36 -33.31 -31.33
C ASN A 17 36.36 -33.97 -30.36
N LEU A 18 35.19 -33.36 -30.10
CA LEU A 18 34.12 -34.03 -29.36
C LEU A 18 33.26 -34.86 -30.32
N GLY A 19 33.43 -36.19 -30.29
CA GLY A 19 32.59 -37.10 -31.06
C GLY A 19 31.09 -36.91 -30.75
N GLN A 20 30.23 -37.20 -31.73
CA GLN A 20 28.76 -37.02 -31.64
C GLN A 20 28.13 -37.58 -30.35
N ASN A 21 28.69 -38.66 -29.78
CA ASN A 21 28.23 -39.22 -28.50
C ASN A 21 28.50 -38.33 -27.29
N ALA A 22 29.59 -37.55 -27.29
CA ALA A 22 29.91 -36.61 -26.21
C ALA A 22 28.99 -35.37 -26.27
N LEU A 23 28.68 -34.89 -27.48
CA LEU A 23 27.69 -33.82 -27.69
C LEU A 23 26.28 -34.26 -27.29
N GLY A 24 25.89 -35.51 -27.59
CA GLY A 24 24.61 -36.09 -27.14
C GLY A 24 24.52 -36.25 -25.61
N MET A 25 25.60 -36.66 -24.94
CA MET A 25 25.66 -36.74 -23.48
C MET A 25 25.56 -35.36 -22.83
N ILE A 26 26.30 -34.36 -23.35
CA ILE A 26 26.24 -32.98 -22.84
C ILE A 26 24.85 -32.39 -23.07
N GLY A 27 24.25 -32.61 -24.24
CA GLY A 27 22.89 -32.17 -24.54
C GLY A 27 21.86 -32.78 -23.60
N ASN A 28 21.94 -34.09 -23.35
CA ASN A 28 21.04 -34.77 -22.41
C ASN A 28 21.25 -34.29 -20.96
N LEU A 29 22.49 -34.03 -20.54
CA LEU A 29 22.79 -33.51 -19.21
C LEU A 29 22.28 -32.08 -19.01
N CYS A 30 22.46 -31.20 -20.01
CA CYS A 30 21.93 -29.85 -19.98
C CYS A 30 20.39 -29.86 -20.02
N PHE A 31 19.78 -30.76 -20.78
CA PHE A 31 18.33 -30.90 -20.84
C PHE A 31 17.75 -31.42 -19.52
N THR A 32 18.38 -32.42 -18.89
CA THR A 32 17.93 -32.87 -17.55
C THR A 32 18.10 -31.80 -16.49
N MET A 33 19.20 -31.03 -16.49
CA MET A 33 19.36 -29.89 -15.58
C MET A 33 18.33 -28.79 -15.84
N PHE A 34 17.98 -28.52 -17.10
CA PHE A 34 16.93 -27.58 -17.46
C PHE A 34 15.55 -28.06 -16.96
N VAL A 35 15.21 -29.34 -17.18
CA VAL A 35 13.95 -29.92 -16.69
C VAL A 35 13.88 -29.91 -15.16
N LEU A 36 14.99 -30.24 -14.47
CA LEU A 36 15.07 -30.16 -13.01
C LEU A 36 14.94 -28.71 -12.52
N GLY A 37 15.59 -27.76 -13.20
CA GLY A 37 15.48 -26.33 -12.90
C GLY A 37 14.06 -25.80 -13.09
N VAL A 38 13.40 -26.16 -14.19
CA VAL A 38 11.99 -25.83 -14.43
C VAL A 38 11.12 -26.48 -13.36
N LEU A 39 11.33 -27.75 -13.01
CA LEU A 39 10.53 -28.44 -12.00
C LEU A 39 10.70 -27.83 -10.61
N ILE A 40 11.94 -27.50 -10.22
CA ILE A 40 12.23 -26.76 -8.98
C ILE A 40 11.58 -25.38 -9.03
N PHE A 41 11.69 -24.64 -10.13
CA PHE A 41 11.07 -23.32 -10.25
C PHE A 41 9.54 -23.40 -10.27
N THR A 42 8.96 -24.47 -10.81
CA THR A 42 7.51 -24.69 -10.82
C THR A 42 7.03 -25.10 -9.43
N ILE A 43 7.80 -25.89 -8.69
CA ILE A 43 7.53 -26.20 -7.28
C ILE A 43 7.65 -24.93 -6.45
N ILE A 44 8.76 -24.19 -6.55
CA ILE A 44 8.93 -22.91 -5.87
C ILE A 44 7.80 -21.96 -6.25
N ALA A 45 7.46 -21.78 -7.52
CA ALA A 45 6.36 -20.90 -7.93
C ALA A 45 4.98 -21.40 -7.46
N ALA A 46 4.78 -22.72 -7.33
CA ALA A 46 3.55 -23.31 -6.80
C ALA A 46 3.48 -23.30 -5.27
N THR A 47 4.61 -23.20 -4.57
CA THR A 47 4.72 -23.16 -3.10
C THR A 47 5.21 -21.82 -2.56
N TYR A 48 5.44 -20.83 -3.43
CA TYR A 48 5.85 -19.49 -3.05
C TYR A 48 4.61 -18.75 -2.59
N GLU A 49 4.31 -18.97 -1.32
CA GLU A 49 3.35 -18.19 -0.57
C GLU A 49 4.09 -16.96 -0.04
N PRO A 50 3.49 -15.75 -0.12
CA PRO A 50 4.09 -14.57 0.49
C PRO A 50 4.35 -14.88 1.97
N GLU A 51 5.59 -14.70 2.41
CA GLU A 51 5.99 -14.99 3.79
C GLU A 51 5.07 -14.22 4.73
N ASP A 52 4.38 -14.94 5.63
CA ASP A 52 3.79 -14.31 6.80
C ASP A 52 4.90 -13.49 7.46
N PRO A 53 4.77 -12.17 7.58
CA PRO A 53 5.84 -11.27 7.99
C PRO A 53 6.38 -11.55 9.40
N LEU A 54 5.84 -12.57 10.09
CA LEU A 54 6.18 -12.98 11.43
C LEU A 54 6.47 -14.49 11.57
N PHE A 55 6.83 -15.25 10.52
CA PHE A 55 7.29 -16.65 10.69
C PHE A 55 8.65 -16.74 11.42
N HIS A 56 8.62 -16.52 12.73
CA HIS A 56 9.56 -17.01 13.72
C HIS A 56 8.82 -18.04 14.59
N PRO A 57 9.51 -19.02 15.21
CA PRO A 57 8.85 -20.08 15.98
C PRO A 57 7.80 -19.52 16.96
N SER A 58 6.61 -20.11 16.96
CA SER A 58 5.41 -19.65 17.67
C SER A 58 5.66 -19.24 19.13
N THR A 59 6.60 -19.89 19.82
CA THR A 59 7.02 -19.53 21.19
C THR A 59 7.62 -18.14 21.34
N LYS A 60 8.32 -17.62 20.32
CA LYS A 60 8.84 -16.25 20.28
C LYS A 60 7.74 -15.22 19.98
N ILE A 61 6.77 -15.59 19.15
CA ILE A 61 5.62 -14.76 18.80
C ILE A 61 4.65 -14.65 19.97
N THR A 62 4.34 -15.74 20.66
CA THR A 62 3.53 -15.68 21.89
C THR A 62 4.22 -14.77 22.89
N THR A 63 5.55 -14.87 23.07
CA THR A 63 6.28 -13.95 23.96
C THR A 63 6.20 -12.49 23.49
N PHE A 64 6.21 -12.21 22.18
CA PHE A 64 6.05 -10.85 21.63
C PHE A 64 4.62 -10.30 21.78
N LEU A 65 3.60 -11.11 21.47
CA LEU A 65 2.17 -10.76 21.51
C LEU A 65 1.58 -10.80 22.94
N THR A 66 2.12 -11.64 23.82
CA THR A 66 1.70 -11.80 25.23
C THR A 66 2.71 -11.21 26.22
N SER A 67 3.72 -10.46 25.75
CA SER A 67 4.63 -9.72 26.62
C SER A 67 3.83 -8.64 27.36
N THR A 68 3.35 -9.01 28.55
CA THR A 68 2.98 -8.11 29.64
C THR A 68 4.27 -7.55 30.25
N SER A 69 5.04 -6.82 29.45
CA SER A 69 6.09 -5.98 30.03
C SER A 69 5.39 -4.76 30.62
N ASN A 70 5.59 -4.53 31.92
CA ASN A 70 5.27 -3.29 32.65
C ASN A 70 6.07 -2.09 32.08
N ALA A 71 5.86 -1.79 30.80
CA ALA A 71 6.39 -0.63 30.11
C ALA A 71 5.17 0.11 29.55
N THR A 72 4.85 1.23 30.20
CA THR A 72 3.65 2.03 30.02
C THR A 72 3.60 2.80 28.69
N PHE A 73 4.39 2.41 27.69
CA PHE A 73 4.28 2.84 26.30
C PHE A 73 5.07 1.84 25.43
N LYS A 74 4.40 1.22 24.46
CA LYS A 74 5.06 0.49 23.37
C LYS A 74 4.68 1.18 22.08
N SER A 75 5.62 1.94 21.51
CA SER A 75 5.52 2.29 20.10
C SER A 75 5.50 0.98 19.32
N ASP A 76 4.36 0.70 18.69
CA ASP A 76 4.19 -0.40 17.77
C ASP A 76 5.05 -0.12 16.53
N ASN A 77 6.35 -0.36 16.66
CA ASN A 77 7.33 -0.18 15.59
C ASN A 77 7.32 -1.38 14.62
N THR A 78 6.30 -2.25 14.69
CA THR A 78 6.14 -3.32 13.72
C THR A 78 5.33 -2.81 12.54
N VAL A 79 6.05 -2.49 11.45
CA VAL A 79 5.48 -2.19 10.15
C VAL A 79 4.66 -3.39 9.71
N VAL A 80 3.33 -3.25 9.72
CA VAL A 80 2.44 -4.25 9.15
C VAL A 80 2.60 -4.22 7.66
N LYS A 81 3.17 -5.30 7.12
CA LYS A 81 3.10 -5.57 5.70
C LYS A 81 1.67 -5.98 5.35
N THR A 82 1.05 -5.16 4.53
CA THR A 82 -0.28 -5.36 3.95
C THR A 82 -0.16 -5.95 2.56
N GLY A 83 -1.25 -6.41 1.95
CA GLY A 83 -1.21 -7.05 0.64
C GLY A 83 -0.52 -6.25 -0.47
N GLU A 84 -0.49 -4.92 -0.36
CA GLU A 84 0.24 -4.02 -1.28
C GLU A 84 1.76 -4.22 -1.22
N ASP A 85 2.31 -4.56 -0.05
CA ASP A 85 3.74 -4.76 0.19
C ASP A 85 4.26 -6.06 -0.44
N PHE A 86 3.36 -7.01 -0.70
CA PHE A 86 3.69 -8.31 -1.31
C PHE A 86 3.55 -8.32 -2.84
N MET A 87 3.07 -7.23 -3.45
CA MET A 87 2.94 -7.15 -4.91
C MET A 87 4.29 -6.92 -5.58
N ALA A 88 4.83 -7.95 -6.23
CA ALA A 88 6.06 -7.83 -7.02
C ALA A 88 5.90 -6.86 -8.20
N SER A 89 6.94 -6.05 -8.45
CA SER A 89 7.01 -5.15 -9.60
C SER A 89 7.30 -5.93 -10.89
N ASN A 90 6.29 -6.56 -11.48
CA ASN A 90 6.44 -7.14 -12.83
C ASN A 90 6.53 -6.02 -13.88
N GLN A 91 7.75 -5.53 -14.10
CA GLN A 91 8.08 -4.41 -15.01
C GLN A 91 7.81 -4.73 -16.49
N THR A 92 7.84 -6.01 -16.88
CA THR A 92 7.73 -6.44 -18.28
C THR A 92 6.32 -6.34 -18.88
N ALA A 93 5.26 -6.27 -18.07
CA ALA A 93 3.88 -6.19 -18.58
C ALA A 93 3.42 -4.77 -18.96
N PHE A 94 4.23 -3.73 -18.69
CA PHE A 94 3.74 -2.33 -18.69
C PHE A 94 4.66 -1.35 -19.46
N ALA A 95 5.36 -1.82 -20.49
CA ALA A 95 6.42 -1.07 -21.20
C ALA A 95 5.99 0.19 -22.00
N ALA A 96 4.73 0.61 -21.96
CA ALA A 96 4.24 1.80 -22.67
C ALA A 96 4.02 2.97 -21.70
N PHE A 97 5.09 3.74 -21.44
CA PHE A 97 5.01 5.04 -20.75
C PHE A 97 5.06 6.18 -21.77
N ILE A 98 4.41 7.30 -21.43
CA ILE A 98 4.30 8.48 -22.29
C ILE A 98 5.44 9.44 -21.94
N ASN A 99 6.29 9.72 -22.93
CA ASN A 99 7.37 10.71 -22.86
C ASN A 99 7.04 11.96 -23.70
N ILE A 100 7.87 13.00 -23.55
CA ILE A 100 7.75 14.24 -24.31
C ILE A 100 7.78 14.00 -25.83
N THR A 101 8.59 13.04 -26.29
CA THR A 101 8.69 12.64 -27.70
C THR A 101 7.40 12.02 -28.24
N ASP A 102 6.62 11.35 -27.39
CA ASP A 102 5.33 10.77 -27.80
C ASP A 102 4.28 11.86 -27.99
N VAL A 103 4.35 12.93 -27.18
CA VAL A 103 3.50 14.12 -27.33
C VAL A 103 3.88 14.89 -28.60
N ASP A 104 5.18 15.04 -28.86
CA ASP A 104 5.66 15.72 -30.06
C ASP A 104 5.29 14.94 -31.35
N ASN A 105 5.37 13.61 -31.33
CA ASN A 105 4.93 12.77 -32.46
C ASN A 105 3.41 12.82 -32.68
N MET A 106 2.60 13.01 -31.63
CA MET A 106 1.14 13.21 -31.73
C MET A 106 0.77 14.55 -32.36
N SER A 107 1.69 15.52 -32.37
CA SER A 107 1.49 16.87 -32.91
C SER A 107 1.85 17.02 -34.40
N LEU A 108 2.35 15.96 -35.06
CA LEU A 108 2.64 15.98 -36.49
C LEU A 108 1.38 15.70 -37.33
N PRO A 109 0.95 16.61 -38.21
CA PRO A 109 -0.15 16.34 -39.13
C PRO A 109 0.27 15.30 -40.18
N LEU A 110 -0.64 14.38 -40.51
CA LEU A 110 -0.59 13.59 -41.74
C LEU A 110 -0.46 14.56 -42.94
N VAL A 111 0.75 14.67 -43.49
CA VAL A 111 1.01 15.44 -44.70
C VAL A 111 0.24 14.78 -45.85
N SER A 112 -0.83 15.42 -46.27
CA SER A 112 -1.39 15.25 -47.62
C SER A 112 -1.47 16.62 -48.29
N ASP A 113 -0.44 16.83 -49.10
CA ASP A 113 -0.31 17.69 -50.27
C ASP A 113 -1.55 18.51 -50.69
N HIS A 114 -1.49 19.83 -50.51
CA HIS A 114 -1.69 20.79 -51.60
C HIS A 114 -1.26 22.19 -51.16
N GLY A 115 -0.23 22.71 -51.84
CA GLY A 115 0.31 24.03 -51.58
C GLY A 115 -0.66 25.17 -51.94
N THR A 116 -0.59 26.25 -51.16
CA THR A 116 -0.62 27.61 -51.71
C THR A 116 0.03 28.55 -50.71
N SER A 117 0.92 29.39 -51.23
CA SER A 117 1.64 30.42 -50.51
C SER A 117 0.68 31.52 -50.06
N SER A 118 0.69 31.86 -48.77
CA SER A 118 0.16 33.13 -48.27
C SER A 118 1.03 33.65 -47.13
N THR A 119 1.79 34.69 -47.49
CA THR A 119 2.30 35.81 -46.71
C THR A 119 1.99 35.85 -45.21
N LEU A 120 3.07 35.97 -44.43
CA LEU A 120 3.12 36.35 -43.02
C LEU A 120 2.43 37.71 -42.80
N GLU A 121 1.25 37.72 -42.18
CA GLU A 121 0.71 38.90 -41.51
C GLU A 121 0.85 38.71 -39.99
N GLU A 122 1.50 39.68 -39.33
CA GLU A 122 1.52 39.79 -37.88
C GLU A 122 0.09 40.11 -37.38
N THR A 123 -0.70 39.08 -37.10
CA THR A 123 -1.99 39.24 -36.42
C THR A 123 -1.75 39.65 -34.97
N HIS A 124 -1.87 40.96 -34.71
CA HIS A 124 -2.12 41.49 -33.37
C HIS A 124 -3.44 40.89 -32.85
N CYS A 125 -3.43 40.35 -31.62
CA CYS A 125 -4.55 39.67 -30.97
C CYS A 125 -5.68 40.60 -30.48
N GLU A 126 -5.95 41.69 -31.20
CA GLU A 126 -6.98 42.66 -30.84
C GLU A 126 -8.37 42.04 -31.02
N GLY A 127 -8.90 41.54 -29.91
CA GLY A 127 -10.23 40.91 -29.80
C GLY A 127 -10.21 39.51 -29.18
N SER A 128 -9.04 38.89 -28.96
CA SER A 128 -8.93 37.51 -28.45
C SER A 128 -8.41 37.40 -27.01
N MET A 129 -8.06 38.50 -26.32
CA MET A 129 -7.58 38.41 -24.93
C MET A 129 -8.68 38.00 -23.94
N ASP A 130 -9.96 38.27 -24.26
CA ASP A 130 -11.11 37.95 -23.40
C ASP A 130 -11.87 36.67 -23.82
N THR A 131 -11.42 35.97 -24.86
CA THR A 131 -12.09 34.72 -25.26
C THR A 131 -11.70 33.58 -24.31
N PRO A 132 -12.67 32.80 -23.79
CA PRO A 132 -12.38 31.65 -22.95
C PRO A 132 -11.44 30.66 -23.63
N ILE A 133 -10.59 30.03 -22.84
CA ILE A 133 -9.64 29.02 -23.32
C ILE A 133 -10.41 27.73 -23.61
N ASP A 134 -10.33 27.23 -24.85
CA ASP A 134 -10.92 25.94 -25.19
C ASP A 134 -10.01 24.81 -24.71
N CYS A 135 -10.30 24.27 -23.53
CA CYS A 135 -9.57 23.13 -22.99
C CYS A 135 -9.66 21.88 -23.88
N ARG A 136 -10.60 21.79 -24.84
CA ARG A 136 -10.72 20.64 -25.75
C ARG A 136 -9.80 20.74 -26.96
N ASP A 137 -9.14 21.87 -27.15
CA ASP A 137 -8.15 22.08 -28.20
C ASP A 137 -6.97 21.09 -28.02
N PRO A 138 -6.62 20.29 -29.06
CA PRO A 138 -5.46 19.42 -29.03
C PRO A 138 -4.14 20.12 -28.67
N GLU A 139 -3.93 21.37 -29.10
CA GLU A 139 -2.71 22.12 -28.80
C GLU A 139 -2.62 22.47 -27.31
N VAL A 140 -3.74 22.90 -26.72
CA VAL A 140 -3.84 23.16 -25.28
C VAL A 140 -3.60 21.87 -24.49
N PHE A 141 -4.17 20.75 -24.94
CA PHE A 141 -3.95 19.46 -24.31
C PHE A 141 -2.48 19.03 -24.33
N HIS A 142 -1.82 19.09 -25.49
CA HIS A 142 -0.40 18.74 -25.62
C HIS A 142 0.51 19.67 -24.81
N MET A 143 0.21 20.97 -24.77
CA MET A 143 0.91 21.93 -23.93
C MET A 143 0.80 21.57 -22.44
N MET A 144 -0.39 21.24 -21.96
CA MET A 144 -0.60 20.80 -20.57
C MET A 144 0.14 19.49 -20.27
N MET A 145 0.12 18.52 -21.20
CA MET A 145 0.88 17.28 -21.08
C MET A 145 2.38 17.54 -20.95
N ARG A 146 2.94 18.41 -21.82
CA ARG A 146 4.35 18.79 -21.78
C ARG A 146 4.72 19.45 -20.45
N ALA A 147 3.93 20.42 -20.01
CA ALA A 147 4.14 21.10 -18.73
C ALA A 147 4.11 20.12 -17.54
N ALA A 148 3.22 19.13 -17.55
CA ALA A 148 3.16 18.09 -16.53
C ALA A 148 4.40 17.18 -16.54
N ILE A 149 4.83 16.71 -17.72
CA ILE A 149 6.01 15.84 -17.87
C ILE A 149 7.29 16.55 -17.43
N GLU A 150 7.42 17.84 -17.75
CA GLU A 150 8.58 18.65 -17.35
C GLU A 150 8.60 18.93 -15.85
N ARG A 151 7.43 19.15 -15.24
CA ARG A 151 7.28 19.45 -13.81
C ARG A 151 7.53 18.24 -12.91
N PHE A 152 7.11 17.05 -13.34
CA PHE A 152 7.16 15.82 -12.55
C PHE A 152 8.09 14.78 -13.21
N LYS A 153 9.40 14.98 -13.02
CA LYS A 153 10.43 14.16 -13.65
C LYS A 153 10.59 12.77 -13.02
N ASP A 154 10.17 12.60 -11.77
CA ASP A 154 10.34 11.35 -11.01
C ASP A 154 9.11 10.42 -11.07
N ILE A 155 8.19 10.71 -12.00
CA ILE A 155 7.04 9.83 -12.29
C ILE A 155 7.01 9.42 -13.76
N HIS A 156 6.48 8.22 -14.00
CA HIS A 156 6.14 7.70 -15.32
C HIS A 156 4.65 7.91 -15.58
N PHE A 157 4.33 8.68 -16.61
CA PHE A 157 2.96 8.88 -17.06
C PHE A 157 2.51 7.70 -17.92
N TYR A 158 1.37 7.11 -17.58
CA TYR A 158 0.79 5.99 -18.32
C TYR A 158 -0.38 6.43 -19.18
N ARG A 159 -1.17 7.39 -18.68
CA ARG A 159 -2.36 7.84 -19.38
C ARG A 159 -2.76 9.22 -18.92
N PHE A 160 -2.90 10.14 -19.87
CA PHE A 160 -3.58 11.41 -19.65
C PHE A 160 -5.09 11.27 -19.93
N GLY A 161 -5.89 11.90 -19.09
CA GLY A 161 -7.32 12.09 -19.28
C GLY A 161 -7.57 13.30 -20.18
N LYS A 162 -8.76 13.34 -20.81
CA LYS A 162 -9.15 14.50 -21.61
C LYS A 162 -9.30 15.72 -20.69
N PRO A 163 -8.67 16.85 -21.01
CA PRO A 163 -8.82 18.10 -20.26
C PRO A 163 -10.27 18.59 -20.30
N VAL A 164 -10.69 19.23 -19.22
CA VAL A 164 -12.02 19.81 -19.07
C VAL A 164 -11.92 21.24 -18.54
N PRO A 165 -12.91 22.10 -18.81
CA PRO A 165 -12.93 23.45 -18.23
C PRO A 165 -12.84 23.44 -16.70
N GLY A 166 -12.01 24.31 -16.14
CA GLY A 166 -11.83 24.51 -14.71
C GLY A 166 -12.92 25.40 -14.10
N SER A 167 -12.56 26.15 -13.05
CA SER A 167 -13.48 27.08 -12.39
C SER A 167 -13.65 28.40 -13.13
N ASN A 168 -12.63 28.81 -13.88
CA ASN A 168 -12.56 30.09 -14.58
C ASN A 168 -12.24 29.86 -16.06
N ASP A 169 -12.54 30.86 -16.90
CA ASP A 169 -12.33 30.83 -18.35
C ASP A 169 -10.85 30.67 -18.79
N SER A 170 -9.91 30.90 -17.89
CA SER A 170 -8.46 30.73 -18.09
C SER A 170 -7.88 29.45 -17.49
N THR A 171 -8.73 28.55 -17.00
CA THR A 171 -8.30 27.34 -16.27
C THR A 171 -8.82 26.06 -16.91
N CYS A 172 -7.95 25.05 -16.97
CA CYS A 172 -8.28 23.72 -17.44
C CYS A 172 -7.88 22.68 -16.41
N ASP A 173 -8.76 21.73 -16.11
CA ASP A 173 -8.50 20.62 -15.22
C ASP A 173 -8.11 19.39 -16.06
N MET A 174 -7.00 18.72 -15.71
CA MET A 174 -6.55 17.49 -16.37
C MET A 174 -6.11 16.45 -15.36
N ALA A 175 -6.51 15.21 -15.61
CA ALA A 175 -6.15 14.05 -14.80
C ALA A 175 -5.14 13.16 -15.52
N TRP A 176 -4.33 12.41 -14.78
CA TRP A 176 -3.46 11.38 -15.34
C TRP A 176 -3.30 10.20 -14.40
N ARG A 177 -2.89 9.06 -14.97
CA ARG A 177 -2.43 7.88 -14.24
C ARG A 177 -0.92 7.79 -14.35
N PHE A 178 -0.25 7.56 -13.24
CA PHE A 178 1.19 7.51 -13.17
C PHE A 178 1.70 6.44 -12.20
N ARG A 179 3.00 6.21 -12.24
CA ARG A 179 3.76 5.52 -11.21
C ARG A 179 5.05 6.28 -10.88
N PRO A 180 5.55 6.22 -9.64
CA PRO A 180 6.88 6.72 -9.32
C PRO A 180 7.96 5.88 -10.04
N LYS A 181 9.04 6.52 -10.50
CA LYS A 181 10.14 5.82 -11.20
C LYS A 181 10.85 4.79 -10.32
N GLU A 182 11.05 5.13 -9.06
CA GLU A 182 11.72 4.29 -8.06
C GLU A 182 10.72 3.55 -7.17
N GLY A 183 9.43 3.59 -7.51
CA GLY A 183 8.37 2.94 -6.75
C GLY A 183 8.51 1.41 -6.78
N LYS A 184 8.62 0.81 -5.60
CA LYS A 184 8.70 -0.65 -5.44
C LYS A 184 7.34 -1.34 -5.65
N THR A 185 6.23 -0.61 -5.46
CA THR A 185 4.87 -1.17 -5.50
C THR A 185 4.25 -1.14 -6.90
N ALA A 186 3.46 -2.17 -7.22
CA ALA A 186 2.77 -2.29 -8.51
C ALA A 186 1.48 -1.46 -8.61
N SER A 187 1.15 -0.59 -7.65
CA SER A 187 -0.08 0.21 -7.68
C SER A 187 -0.01 1.32 -8.74
N PHE A 188 -1.17 1.72 -9.28
CA PHE A 188 -1.26 2.93 -10.10
C PHE A 188 -1.75 4.08 -9.23
N TYR A 189 -1.25 5.26 -9.51
CA TYR A 189 -1.70 6.49 -8.86
C TYR A 189 -2.47 7.34 -9.86
N LYS A 190 -3.45 8.08 -9.37
CA LYS A 190 -4.21 9.04 -10.14
C LYS A 190 -4.04 10.42 -9.52
N ASP A 191 -3.66 11.36 -10.35
CA ASP A 191 -3.61 12.77 -9.99
C ASP A 191 -4.50 13.56 -10.95
N TYR A 192 -4.98 14.69 -10.49
CA TYR A 192 -5.75 15.64 -11.29
C TYR A 192 -5.48 17.06 -10.80
N ARG A 193 -4.95 17.89 -11.70
CA ARG A 193 -4.52 19.26 -11.38
C ARG A 193 -5.30 20.27 -12.18
N ARG A 194 -5.47 21.44 -11.60
CA ARG A 194 -5.88 22.64 -12.31
C ARG A 194 -4.67 23.31 -12.94
N PHE A 195 -4.75 23.64 -14.22
CA PHE A 195 -3.73 24.39 -14.95
C PHE A 195 -4.26 25.79 -15.19
N VAL A 196 -3.45 26.79 -14.86
CA VAL A 196 -3.71 28.20 -15.19
C VAL A 196 -2.97 28.52 -16.49
N ILE A 197 -3.73 28.91 -17.51
CA ILE A 197 -3.20 29.15 -18.84
C ILE A 197 -3.31 30.64 -19.14
N SER A 198 -2.24 31.22 -19.68
CA SER A 198 -2.22 32.60 -20.15
C SER A 198 -2.05 32.68 -21.65
N ARG A 199 -2.57 33.76 -22.23
CA ARG A 199 -2.39 34.12 -23.63
C ARG A 199 -1.47 35.32 -23.71
N SER A 200 -0.36 35.17 -24.44
CA SER A 200 0.58 36.27 -24.66
C SER A 200 0.04 37.29 -25.69
N ILE A 201 0.71 38.44 -25.77
CA ILE A 201 0.42 39.51 -26.76
C ILE A 201 0.56 39.00 -28.20
N ASN A 202 1.36 37.94 -28.41
CA ASN A 202 1.58 37.29 -29.70
C ASN A 202 0.63 36.08 -29.92
N CYS A 203 -0.47 35.98 -29.18
CA CYS A 203 -1.47 34.90 -29.25
C CYS A 203 -0.93 33.50 -28.88
N THR A 204 0.28 33.40 -28.32
CA THR A 204 0.79 32.11 -27.86
C THR A 204 0.21 31.76 -26.49
N LEU A 205 -0.27 30.53 -26.35
CA LEU A 205 -0.75 30.00 -25.08
C LEU A 205 0.43 29.40 -24.29
N SER A 206 0.45 29.62 -22.98
CA SER A 206 1.42 29.02 -22.07
C SER A 206 0.78 28.66 -20.74
N VAL A 207 1.27 27.58 -20.13
CA VAL A 207 0.92 27.23 -18.74
C VAL A 207 1.74 28.13 -17.81
N VAL A 208 1.04 28.93 -17.00
CA VAL A 208 1.67 29.80 -15.99
C VAL A 208 1.87 29.03 -14.69
N GLU A 209 0.87 28.25 -14.31
CA GLU A 209 0.83 27.58 -13.02
C GLU A 209 0.13 26.23 -13.12
N ILE A 210 0.64 25.27 -12.36
CA ILE A 210 0.02 23.96 -12.14
C ILE A 210 -0.35 23.92 -10.65
N GLY A 211 -1.63 23.77 -10.36
CA GLY A 211 -2.14 23.75 -8.99
C GLY A 211 -1.66 22.54 -8.18
N ASP A 212 -2.05 22.54 -6.90
CA ASP A 212 -1.73 21.49 -5.94
C ASP A 212 -2.48 20.17 -6.18
N TYR A 213 -2.09 19.14 -5.44
CA TYR A 213 -2.61 17.78 -5.57
C TYR A 213 -4.14 17.80 -5.50
N HIS A 214 -4.77 17.17 -6.50
CA HIS A 214 -6.23 17.05 -6.61
C HIS A 214 -7.03 18.37 -6.74
N THR A 215 -6.38 19.49 -7.08
CA THR A 215 -7.09 20.76 -7.38
C THR A 215 -8.00 20.68 -8.61
N GLY A 216 -7.72 19.76 -9.54
CA GLY A 216 -8.45 19.62 -10.82
C GLY A 216 -9.76 18.84 -10.73
N VAL A 217 -10.62 19.20 -9.78
CA VAL A 217 -11.80 18.40 -9.39
C VAL A 217 -12.76 18.05 -10.54
N ASN A 218 -12.85 18.89 -11.58
CA ASN A 218 -13.72 18.62 -12.72
C ASN A 218 -13.23 17.44 -13.58
N ALA A 219 -11.92 17.17 -13.56
CA ALA A 219 -11.31 16.03 -14.24
C ALA A 219 -11.45 14.71 -13.44
N ARG A 220 -11.95 14.76 -12.20
CA ARG A 220 -12.19 13.58 -11.37
C ARG A 220 -13.41 12.81 -11.90
N LYS A 221 -13.16 11.72 -12.63
CA LYS A 221 -14.23 10.80 -13.06
C LYS A 221 -14.92 10.17 -11.83
N ARG A 222 -16.18 10.53 -11.57
CA ARG A 222 -17.05 9.83 -10.62
C ARG A 222 -17.61 8.57 -11.28
N LYS A 223 -17.40 7.37 -10.71
CA LYS A 223 -18.08 6.15 -11.16
C LYS A 223 -19.56 6.26 -10.78
N LYS A 224 -20.44 6.53 -11.75
CA LYS A 224 -21.89 6.46 -11.56
C LYS A 224 -22.31 4.99 -11.50
N ASN A 225 -22.93 4.60 -10.38
CA ASN A 225 -23.75 3.39 -10.19
C ASN A 225 -23.06 2.05 -10.48
N GLN A 226 -22.27 1.53 -9.54
CA GLN A 226 -22.14 0.07 -9.41
C GLN A 226 -23.32 -0.44 -8.59
N LYS A 227 -24.11 -1.38 -9.14
CA LYS A 227 -25.17 -2.04 -8.39
C LYS A 227 -24.52 -2.92 -7.32
N PRO A 228 -24.90 -2.80 -6.03
CA PRO A 228 -24.43 -3.72 -5.00
C PRO A 228 -25.05 -5.08 -5.26
N GLY A 229 -24.20 -6.09 -5.44
CA GLY A 229 -24.66 -7.43 -5.70
C GLY A 229 -23.55 -8.48 -5.65
N PHE A 230 -23.85 -9.62 -5.05
CA PHE A 230 -22.96 -10.75 -4.81
C PHE A 230 -23.08 -11.77 -5.95
N GLU A 231 -23.02 -11.32 -7.21
CA GLU A 231 -22.81 -12.18 -8.38
C GLU A 231 -22.49 -11.31 -9.61
N LYS A 232 -21.20 -11.19 -9.96
CA LYS A 232 -20.84 -10.85 -11.34
C LYS A 232 -20.78 -12.14 -12.15
N LYS A 233 -21.61 -12.25 -13.18
CA LYS A 233 -21.35 -13.19 -14.29
C LYS A 233 -19.94 -12.91 -14.84
N PRO A 234 -19.17 -13.93 -15.26
CA PRO A 234 -17.84 -13.72 -15.78
C PRO A 234 -17.95 -12.93 -17.09
N GLU A 235 -17.64 -11.63 -17.04
CA GLU A 235 -17.28 -10.90 -18.24
C GLU A 235 -15.97 -11.53 -18.73
N LYS A 236 -16.03 -12.17 -19.90
CA LYS A 236 -14.83 -12.52 -20.66
C LYS A 236 -14.17 -11.22 -21.08
N GLN A 237 -13.26 -10.71 -20.27
CA GLN A 237 -12.20 -9.77 -20.65
C GLN A 237 -11.01 -10.05 -19.73
N ASP A 238 -9.95 -10.58 -20.35
CA ASP A 238 -8.57 -10.78 -19.91
C ASP A 238 -8.28 -10.76 -18.41
N GLN A 239 -7.64 -11.84 -17.94
CA GLN A 239 -6.91 -11.93 -16.67
C GLN A 239 -5.75 -10.91 -16.62
N VAL A 240 -6.08 -9.63 -16.58
CA VAL A 240 -5.21 -8.60 -16.07
C VAL A 240 -5.76 -8.27 -14.70
N THR A 241 -5.10 -8.81 -13.67
CA THR A 241 -5.29 -8.42 -12.26
C THR A 241 -5.44 -6.90 -12.22
N THR A 242 -6.66 -6.39 -11.98
CA THR A 242 -6.92 -4.95 -11.97
C THR A 242 -6.22 -4.37 -10.76
N LEU A 243 -5.02 -3.82 -10.99
CA LEU A 243 -4.21 -3.21 -9.95
C LEU A 243 -4.97 -2.06 -9.26
N PRO A 244 -4.81 -1.88 -7.94
CA PRO A 244 -5.40 -0.77 -7.22
C PRO A 244 -4.99 0.55 -7.86
N VAL A 245 -5.95 1.48 -7.88
CA VAL A 245 -5.71 2.86 -8.29
C VAL A 245 -5.95 3.76 -7.10
N VAL A 246 -4.88 4.32 -6.54
CA VAL A 246 -4.95 5.33 -5.47
C VAL A 246 -5.37 6.67 -6.09
N GLY A 247 -6.30 7.40 -5.46
CA GLY A 247 -6.88 8.65 -6.00
C GLY A 247 -8.23 8.47 -6.73
N GLU A 248 -8.88 7.31 -6.60
CA GLU A 248 -10.27 7.10 -7.04
C GLU A 248 -11.23 7.08 -5.85
N VAL A 249 -12.47 7.54 -6.09
CA VAL A 249 -13.55 7.52 -5.08
C VAL A 249 -13.74 6.11 -4.53
N VAL A 250 -13.69 5.97 -3.20
CA VAL A 250 -13.89 4.71 -2.48
C VAL A 250 -15.37 4.35 -2.44
N ASN A 251 -15.69 3.07 -2.66
CA ASN A 251 -17.05 2.57 -2.53
C ASN A 251 -17.30 1.97 -1.13
N ASP A 252 -17.98 2.72 -0.26
CA ASP A 252 -18.26 2.31 1.11
C ASP A 252 -19.49 1.38 1.25
N THR A 253 -20.09 0.91 0.14
CA THR A 253 -21.26 0.01 0.21
C THR A 253 -20.90 -1.31 0.88
N LEU A 254 -21.71 -1.68 1.87
CA LEU A 254 -21.62 -3.00 2.51
C LEU A 254 -22.18 -4.08 1.59
N PRO A 255 -21.62 -5.30 1.62
CA PRO A 255 -22.21 -6.44 0.94
C PRO A 255 -23.60 -6.71 1.49
N VAL A 256 -24.59 -6.75 0.61
CA VAL A 256 -25.99 -7.06 0.95
C VAL A 256 -26.33 -8.42 0.39
N VAL A 257 -26.94 -9.28 1.20
CA VAL A 257 -27.43 -10.57 0.75
C VAL A 257 -28.65 -10.35 -0.14
N GLU A 258 -28.52 -10.68 -1.43
CA GLU A 258 -29.50 -10.29 -2.46
C GLU A 258 -30.86 -10.98 -2.31
N SER A 259 -30.93 -12.15 -1.67
CA SER A 259 -32.18 -12.90 -1.51
C SER A 259 -32.14 -13.88 -0.34
N GLU A 260 -33.33 -14.13 0.22
CA GLU A 260 -33.58 -15.15 1.25
C GLU A 260 -33.04 -16.52 0.86
N GLY A 261 -33.28 -16.95 -0.40
CA GLY A 261 -32.79 -18.24 -0.89
C GLY A 261 -31.26 -18.31 -0.97
N SER A 262 -30.56 -17.19 -1.18
CA SER A 262 -29.10 -17.14 -1.12
C SER A 262 -28.58 -17.24 0.31
N PHE A 263 -29.26 -16.58 1.26
CA PHE A 263 -28.91 -16.63 2.67
C PHE A 263 -29.07 -18.04 3.25
N GLY A 264 -30.21 -18.69 3.00
CA GLY A 264 -30.49 -20.02 3.54
C GLY A 264 -29.58 -21.12 3.00
N ARG A 265 -28.97 -20.93 1.82
CA ARG A 265 -27.93 -21.83 1.27
C ARG A 265 -26.52 -21.45 1.72
N GLY A 266 -26.34 -20.25 2.27
CA GLY A 266 -25.06 -19.76 2.75
C GLY A 266 -24.56 -20.55 3.96
N LYS A 267 -23.24 -20.64 4.07
CA LYS A 267 -22.56 -21.15 5.26
C LYS A 267 -21.70 -20.06 5.85
N TYR A 268 -21.79 -19.88 7.15
CA TYR A 268 -21.22 -18.73 7.86
C TYR A 268 -20.32 -19.20 9.01
N LEU A 269 -19.30 -18.39 9.29
CA LEU A 269 -18.41 -18.51 10.44
C LEU A 269 -18.37 -17.15 11.15
N ILE A 270 -18.58 -17.15 12.45
CA ILE A 270 -18.47 -15.94 13.29
C ILE A 270 -17.58 -16.22 14.49
N TYR A 271 -16.75 -15.23 14.82
CA TYR A 271 -15.98 -15.19 16.06
C TYR A 271 -16.62 -14.14 16.97
N GLU A 272 -16.90 -14.50 18.22
CA GLU A 272 -17.56 -13.62 19.19
C GLU A 272 -16.80 -13.62 20.52
N GLY A 273 -16.64 -12.44 21.12
CA GLY A 273 -15.92 -12.26 22.37
C GLY A 273 -14.40 -12.40 22.22
N GLY A 274 -13.74 -12.84 23.30
CA GLY A 274 -12.28 -13.04 23.32
C GLY A 274 -11.49 -11.83 23.84
N GLY A 275 -10.18 -12.03 23.94
CA GLY A 275 -9.23 -11.05 24.49
C GLY A 275 -8.64 -10.10 23.43
N ASP A 276 -9.00 -10.26 22.16
CA ASP A 276 -8.42 -9.50 21.04
C ASP A 276 -8.87 -8.03 21.00
N ARG A 277 -9.98 -7.71 21.65
CA ARG A 277 -10.56 -6.38 21.65
C ARG A 277 -9.64 -5.39 22.37
N CYS A 278 -9.42 -4.23 21.78
CA CYS A 278 -8.56 -3.16 22.29
C CYS A 278 -7.07 -3.52 22.44
N LYS A 279 -6.59 -4.61 21.81
CA LYS A 279 -5.16 -4.91 21.68
C LYS A 279 -4.55 -4.09 20.54
N SER A 280 -3.22 -4.14 20.39
CA SER A 280 -2.54 -3.46 19.28
C SER A 280 -3.11 -3.89 17.92
N MET A 281 -2.99 -3.03 16.91
CA MET A 281 -3.55 -3.32 15.59
C MET A 281 -2.95 -4.61 15.01
N ASN A 282 -1.70 -4.89 15.32
CA ASN A 282 -1.00 -6.09 14.85
C ASN A 282 -1.58 -7.35 15.48
N HIS A 283 -1.88 -7.31 16.78
CA HIS A 283 -2.58 -8.40 17.46
C HIS A 283 -3.95 -8.63 16.83
N TYR A 284 -4.72 -7.55 16.64
CA TYR A 284 -6.03 -7.64 15.98
C TYR A 284 -5.92 -8.26 14.59
N LEU A 285 -5.00 -7.81 13.75
CA LEU A 285 -4.80 -8.33 12.38
C LEU A 285 -4.37 -9.79 12.39
N TRP A 286 -3.49 -10.19 13.30
CA TRP A 286 -3.05 -11.57 13.47
C TRP A 286 -4.24 -12.51 13.72
N SER A 287 -5.12 -12.10 14.63
CA SER A 287 -6.34 -12.81 14.99
C SER A 287 -7.41 -12.78 13.90
N PHE A 288 -7.63 -11.62 13.29
CA PHE A 288 -8.56 -11.44 12.19
C PHE A 288 -8.18 -12.32 10.99
N LEU A 289 -6.90 -12.35 10.61
CA LEU A 289 -6.42 -13.18 9.51
C LEU A 289 -6.47 -14.66 9.81
N CYS A 290 -6.31 -15.06 11.08
CA CYS A 290 -6.56 -16.43 11.49
C CYS A 290 -8.04 -16.82 11.27
N ALA A 291 -8.98 -15.97 11.68
CA ALA A 291 -10.41 -16.20 11.46
C ALA A 291 -10.77 -16.22 9.96
N LEU A 292 -10.17 -15.34 9.16
CA LEU A 292 -10.36 -15.30 7.71
C LEU A 292 -9.79 -16.55 7.02
N GLY A 293 -8.60 -17.00 7.44
CA GLY A 293 -8.00 -18.24 6.96
C GLY A 293 -8.84 -19.47 7.30
N GLU A 294 -9.42 -19.54 8.52
CA GLU A 294 -10.35 -20.61 8.87
C GLU A 294 -11.62 -20.57 8.01
N ALA A 295 -12.21 -19.39 7.80
CA ALA A 295 -13.39 -19.23 6.95
C ALA A 295 -13.13 -19.73 5.52
N GLN A 296 -11.97 -19.39 4.95
CA GLN A 296 -11.54 -19.87 3.64
C GLN A 296 -11.35 -21.40 3.63
N TYR A 297 -10.69 -21.95 4.63
CA TYR A 297 -10.48 -23.39 4.77
C TYR A 297 -11.80 -24.17 4.85
N LEU A 298 -12.78 -23.66 5.61
CA LEU A 298 -14.09 -24.28 5.77
C LEU A 298 -15.06 -23.98 4.61
N ASN A 299 -14.65 -23.15 3.63
CA ASN A 299 -15.50 -22.62 2.57
C ASN A 299 -16.78 -21.97 3.11
N ARG A 300 -16.61 -21.07 4.10
CA ARG A 300 -17.68 -20.33 4.77
C ARG A 300 -17.45 -18.82 4.59
N THR A 301 -18.54 -18.07 4.56
CA THR A 301 -18.49 -16.60 4.62
C THR A 301 -18.14 -16.18 6.03
N LEU A 302 -17.09 -15.38 6.20
CA LEU A 302 -16.72 -14.81 7.49
C LEU A 302 -17.69 -13.66 7.82
N VAL A 303 -18.39 -13.77 8.94
CA VAL A 303 -19.17 -12.66 9.50
C VAL A 303 -18.22 -11.87 10.40
N MET A 304 -17.90 -10.65 9.98
CA MET A 304 -16.95 -9.77 10.67
C MET A 304 -17.63 -8.55 11.29
N ASP A 305 -17.18 -8.15 12.47
CA ASP A 305 -17.59 -6.89 13.09
C ASP A 305 -16.74 -5.75 12.52
N LEU A 306 -17.39 -4.79 11.84
CA LEU A 306 -16.72 -3.60 11.33
C LEU A 306 -16.42 -2.57 12.44
N ARG A 307 -16.92 -2.78 13.67
CA ARG A 307 -16.66 -1.91 14.82
C ARG A 307 -15.48 -2.43 15.63
N MET A 308 -14.33 -1.83 15.36
CA MET A 308 -13.08 -2.08 16.05
C MET A 308 -12.96 -1.26 17.34
N CYS A 309 -12.10 -1.75 18.25
CA CYS A 309 -11.62 -0.97 19.37
C CYS A 309 -10.17 -0.59 19.12
N LEU A 310 -9.87 0.71 19.12
CA LEU A 310 -8.51 1.22 19.01
C LEU A 310 -7.86 1.20 20.40
N SER A 311 -6.73 0.52 20.50
CA SER A 311 -5.96 0.47 21.74
C SER A 311 -5.48 1.86 22.17
N SER A 312 -5.47 2.08 23.47
CA SER A 312 -4.91 3.24 24.16
C SER A 312 -3.50 3.63 23.71
N ILE A 313 -2.71 2.67 23.20
CA ILE A 313 -1.36 2.95 22.66
C ILE A 313 -1.36 3.88 21.44
N TYR A 314 -2.49 3.98 20.73
CA TYR A 314 -2.68 4.86 19.58
C TYR A 314 -3.58 6.07 19.89
N SER A 315 -4.15 6.14 21.10
CA SER A 315 -5.02 7.23 21.51
C SER A 315 -4.21 8.35 22.16
N SER A 316 -4.51 9.59 21.80
CA SER A 316 -3.97 10.78 22.46
C SER A 316 -4.41 10.87 23.94
N SER A 317 -5.55 10.25 24.28
CA SER A 317 -6.10 10.22 25.64
C SER A 317 -5.50 9.13 26.54
N ASN A 318 -4.69 8.22 25.98
CA ASN A 318 -4.21 7.00 26.63
C ASN A 318 -5.35 6.11 27.17
N GLN A 319 -6.51 6.13 26.53
CA GLN A 319 -7.65 5.26 26.83
C GLN A 319 -8.07 4.49 25.58
N ASP A 320 -8.62 3.29 25.78
CA ASP A 320 -9.11 2.47 24.67
C ASP A 320 -10.36 3.12 24.06
N GLU A 321 -10.42 3.21 22.75
CA GLU A 321 -11.49 3.87 22.01
C GLU A 321 -12.33 2.87 21.21
N GLU A 322 -13.55 2.63 21.68
CA GLU A 322 -14.50 1.71 21.06
C GLU A 322 -15.23 2.31 19.85
N GLY A 323 -15.67 1.43 18.95
CA GLY A 323 -16.58 1.79 17.85
C GLY A 323 -15.93 2.45 16.64
N LYS A 324 -14.61 2.33 16.48
CA LYS A 324 -13.90 2.76 15.27
C LYS A 324 -14.29 1.88 14.09
N ASP A 325 -14.54 2.47 12.93
CA ASP A 325 -14.91 1.70 11.75
C ASP A 325 -13.67 1.06 11.11
N PHE A 326 -13.73 -0.22 10.75
CA PHE A 326 -12.66 -0.95 10.05
C PHE A 326 -12.16 -0.22 8.80
N ARG A 327 -13.07 0.46 8.08
CA ARG A 327 -12.78 1.22 6.86
C ARG A 327 -11.92 2.46 7.09
N PHE A 328 -11.75 2.88 8.35
CA PHE A 328 -10.83 3.95 8.70
C PHE A 328 -9.37 3.55 8.43
N TYR A 329 -9.06 2.26 8.60
CA TYR A 329 -7.70 1.74 8.59
C TYR A 329 -7.40 0.86 7.37
N PHE A 330 -8.40 0.15 6.85
CA PHE A 330 -8.22 -0.86 5.80
C PHE A 330 -9.18 -0.69 4.62
N ASP A 331 -8.77 -1.15 3.44
CA ASP A 331 -9.58 -1.17 2.22
C ASP A 331 -10.60 -2.33 2.25
N PHE A 332 -11.77 -2.04 2.81
CA PHE A 332 -12.88 -3.00 2.82
C PHE A 332 -13.43 -3.28 1.41
N GLU A 333 -13.31 -2.35 0.46
CA GLU A 333 -13.76 -2.59 -0.92
C GLU A 333 -12.95 -3.71 -1.56
N HIS A 334 -11.62 -3.69 -1.38
CA HIS A 334 -10.76 -4.78 -1.80
C HIS A 334 -11.09 -6.08 -1.06
N LEU A 335 -11.21 -6.04 0.27
CA LEU A 335 -11.46 -7.23 1.08
C LEU A 335 -12.77 -7.94 0.70
N LYS A 336 -13.86 -7.19 0.52
CA LYS A 336 -15.16 -7.77 0.14
C LYS A 336 -15.21 -8.29 -1.29
N ASP A 337 -14.35 -7.78 -2.17
CA ASP A 337 -14.25 -8.24 -3.56
C ASP A 337 -13.36 -9.48 -3.68
N ALA A 338 -12.36 -9.61 -2.80
CA ALA A 338 -11.38 -10.70 -2.81
C ALA A 338 -11.75 -11.88 -1.88
N ALA A 339 -12.55 -11.65 -0.84
CA ALA A 339 -12.97 -12.65 0.13
C ALA A 339 -14.48 -12.65 0.38
N SER A 340 -15.01 -13.81 0.80
CA SER A 340 -16.41 -13.92 1.23
C SER A 340 -16.56 -13.41 2.67
N VAL A 341 -16.82 -12.12 2.81
CA VAL A 341 -17.07 -11.44 4.09
C VAL A 341 -18.44 -10.79 4.14
N LEU A 342 -19.05 -10.75 5.32
CA LEU A 342 -20.34 -10.11 5.57
C LEU A 342 -20.29 -9.30 6.87
N ASP A 343 -20.95 -8.14 6.87
CA ASP A 343 -21.06 -7.30 8.08
C ASP A 343 -21.90 -8.01 9.15
N HIS A 344 -21.41 -7.97 10.39
CA HIS A 344 -22.05 -8.52 11.58
C HIS A 344 -23.46 -7.98 11.80
N GLY A 345 -23.67 -6.67 11.70
CA GLY A 345 -24.97 -6.04 11.93
C GLY A 345 -26.02 -6.49 10.91
N GLN A 346 -25.64 -6.50 9.63
CA GLN A 346 -26.48 -6.99 8.53
C GLN A 346 -26.80 -8.48 8.70
N PHE A 347 -25.79 -9.30 9.00
CA PHE A 347 -25.96 -10.74 9.19
C PHE A 347 -27.01 -11.06 10.26
N TRP A 348 -26.94 -10.43 11.44
CA TRP A 348 -27.90 -10.69 12.50
C TRP A 348 -29.31 -10.18 12.19
N SER A 349 -29.42 -9.07 11.44
CA SER A 349 -30.72 -8.60 10.95
C SER A 349 -31.40 -9.66 10.07
N ASP A 350 -30.64 -10.29 9.18
CA ASP A 350 -31.15 -11.28 8.24
C ASP A 350 -31.34 -12.66 8.88
N TRP A 351 -30.41 -13.07 9.76
CA TRP A 351 -30.51 -14.29 10.56
C TRP A 351 -31.80 -14.28 11.41
N ASN A 352 -32.10 -13.18 12.09
CA ASN A 352 -33.30 -13.07 12.92
C ASN A 352 -34.61 -13.18 12.11
N LYS A 353 -34.59 -12.79 10.83
CA LYS A 353 -35.75 -12.91 9.93
C LYS A 353 -35.92 -14.33 9.42
N TRP A 354 -34.83 -14.99 9.03
CA TRP A 354 -34.89 -16.22 8.22
C TRP A 354 -34.59 -17.50 9.00
N GLN A 355 -33.90 -17.43 10.14
CA GLN A 355 -33.54 -18.62 10.93
C GLN A 355 -34.75 -19.53 11.22
N LYS A 356 -35.85 -18.95 11.71
CA LYS A 356 -37.07 -19.72 12.04
C LYS A 356 -37.82 -20.19 10.80
N LYS A 357 -37.72 -19.46 9.70
CA LYS A 357 -38.46 -19.74 8.46
C LYS A 357 -37.80 -20.87 7.66
N ASP A 358 -36.47 -20.84 7.58
CA ASP A 358 -35.69 -21.79 6.79
C ASP A 358 -35.08 -22.93 7.63
N GLY A 359 -35.29 -22.92 8.96
CA GLY A 359 -34.79 -23.95 9.86
C GLY A 359 -33.26 -23.97 9.98
N LEU A 360 -32.63 -22.79 9.95
CA LEU A 360 -31.17 -22.67 9.99
C LEU A 360 -30.63 -23.08 11.37
N SER A 361 -29.62 -23.95 11.37
CA SER A 361 -28.99 -24.47 12.57
C SER A 361 -27.66 -23.77 12.90
N LEU A 362 -27.35 -23.75 14.20
CA LEU A 362 -26.17 -23.11 14.79
C LEU A 362 -25.33 -24.16 15.52
N TYR A 363 -24.05 -24.23 15.18
CA TYR A 363 -23.06 -25.03 15.88
C TYR A 363 -22.16 -24.11 16.72
N LEU A 364 -22.25 -24.23 18.05
CA LEU A 364 -21.49 -23.43 19.00
C LEU A 364 -20.18 -24.14 19.38
N VAL A 365 -19.07 -23.40 19.34
CA VAL A 365 -17.73 -23.84 19.73
C VAL A 365 -17.19 -22.88 20.80
N GLU A 366 -17.03 -23.36 22.03
CA GLU A 366 -16.56 -22.54 23.16
C GLU A 366 -15.07 -22.75 23.50
N ASP A 367 -14.42 -23.73 22.86
CA ASP A 367 -13.03 -24.10 23.13
C ASP A 367 -12.17 -23.90 21.87
N PHE A 368 -11.11 -23.08 21.98
CA PHE A 368 -10.17 -22.82 20.89
C PHE A 368 -9.44 -24.08 20.41
N ARG A 369 -9.34 -25.12 21.28
CA ARG A 369 -8.69 -26.40 20.95
C ARG A 369 -9.48 -27.25 19.95
N VAL A 370 -10.73 -26.90 19.67
CA VAL A 370 -11.47 -27.52 18.57
C VAL A 370 -10.88 -27.03 17.25
N THR A 371 -10.13 -27.92 16.60
CA THR A 371 -9.42 -27.58 15.37
C THR A 371 -10.38 -27.40 14.20
N PRO A 372 -10.04 -26.52 13.24
CA PRO A 372 -10.79 -26.33 12.00
C PRO A 372 -11.05 -27.63 11.24
N MET A 373 -10.10 -28.56 11.25
CA MET A 373 -10.22 -29.88 10.62
C MET A 373 -11.41 -30.68 11.14
N LYS A 374 -11.75 -30.55 12.43
CA LYS A 374 -12.94 -31.19 13.03
C LYS A 374 -14.24 -30.50 12.62
N LEU A 375 -14.17 -29.22 12.25
CA LEU A 375 -15.32 -28.42 11.84
C LEU A 375 -15.65 -28.56 10.35
N ALA A 376 -14.76 -29.15 9.54
CA ALA A 376 -14.97 -29.35 8.11
C ALA A 376 -16.23 -30.18 7.79
N GLU A 377 -16.58 -31.13 8.65
CA GLU A 377 -17.76 -32.01 8.46
C GLU A 377 -19.07 -31.39 8.99
N VAL A 378 -19.00 -30.25 9.69
CA VAL A 378 -20.16 -29.60 10.29
C VAL A 378 -21.06 -29.03 9.19
N LYS A 379 -22.33 -29.48 9.18
CA LYS A 379 -23.33 -29.13 8.16
C LYS A 379 -24.14 -27.90 8.53
N ASP A 380 -24.07 -27.45 9.78
CA ASP A 380 -24.81 -26.30 10.28
C ASP A 380 -24.56 -25.04 9.47
N ALA A 381 -25.60 -24.22 9.32
CA ALA A 381 -25.54 -22.99 8.55
C ALA A 381 -24.55 -22.00 9.17
N LEU A 382 -24.58 -21.86 10.50
CA LEU A 382 -23.67 -20.99 11.25
C LEU A 382 -22.78 -21.82 12.17
N ILE A 383 -21.47 -21.60 12.09
CA ILE A 383 -20.53 -21.98 13.14
C ILE A 383 -20.19 -20.71 13.91
N MET A 384 -20.39 -20.75 15.23
CA MET A 384 -20.05 -19.67 16.14
C MET A 384 -18.94 -20.11 17.07
N ARG A 385 -17.77 -19.49 16.93
CA ARG A 385 -16.71 -19.59 17.92
C ARG A 385 -16.91 -18.51 18.97
N LYS A 386 -17.22 -18.92 20.19
CA LYS A 386 -17.43 -18.02 21.32
C LYS A 386 -16.26 -18.12 22.27
N PHE A 387 -15.53 -17.03 22.42
CA PHE A 387 -14.36 -16.97 23.29
C PHE A 387 -14.72 -16.35 24.64
N GLY A 388 -14.16 -16.89 25.71
CA GLY A 388 -14.34 -16.38 27.06
C GLY A 388 -13.58 -15.08 27.34
N SER A 389 -13.58 -14.64 28.60
CA SER A 389 -12.88 -13.44 29.06
C SER A 389 -11.52 -13.70 29.70
N VAL A 390 -11.11 -14.97 29.83
CA VAL A 390 -9.89 -15.35 30.56
C VAL A 390 -8.71 -15.42 29.60
N GLU A 391 -7.80 -14.46 29.72
CA GLU A 391 -6.52 -14.43 29.00
C GLU A 391 -5.51 -15.41 29.61
N PRO A 392 -4.58 -15.98 28.81
CA PRO A 392 -4.34 -15.74 27.37
C PRO A 392 -5.05 -16.73 26.43
N ASP A 393 -5.86 -17.64 26.96
CA ASP A 393 -6.45 -18.74 26.18
C ASP A 393 -7.71 -18.34 25.39
N ASN A 394 -8.06 -17.06 25.39
CA ASN A 394 -9.23 -16.51 24.72
C ASN A 394 -8.92 -15.65 23.48
N TYR A 395 -7.68 -15.65 23.00
CA TYR A 395 -7.32 -14.95 21.76
C TYR A 395 -7.65 -15.79 20.52
N TRP A 396 -8.19 -15.15 19.48
CA TRP A 396 -8.65 -15.84 18.28
C TRP A 396 -7.51 -16.51 17.51
N TYR A 397 -6.32 -15.89 17.49
CA TYR A 397 -5.16 -16.44 16.79
C TYR A 397 -4.74 -17.83 17.29
N ARG A 398 -5.11 -18.20 18.53
CA ARG A 398 -4.84 -19.51 19.14
C ARG A 398 -5.45 -20.66 18.33
N VAL A 399 -6.52 -20.40 17.57
CA VAL A 399 -7.15 -21.39 16.68
C VAL A 399 -6.17 -21.87 15.60
N CYS A 400 -5.28 -20.98 15.15
CA CYS A 400 -4.31 -21.25 14.10
C CYS A 400 -2.94 -21.70 14.63
N GLU A 401 -2.77 -21.89 15.95
CA GLU A 401 -1.52 -22.39 16.51
C GLU A 401 -1.45 -23.94 16.50
N GLY A 402 -0.24 -24.47 16.63
CA GLY A 402 -0.02 -25.91 16.77
C GLY A 402 -0.25 -26.68 15.47
N GLU A 403 -1.06 -27.73 15.51
CA GLU A 403 -1.32 -28.58 14.34
C GLU A 403 -2.01 -27.82 13.19
N THR A 404 -2.78 -26.78 13.52
CA THR A 404 -3.50 -25.95 12.55
C THR A 404 -2.58 -25.03 11.75
N GLU A 405 -1.41 -24.67 12.29
CA GLU A 405 -0.48 -23.70 11.67
C GLU A 405 -0.02 -24.16 10.28
N SER A 406 0.08 -25.48 10.08
CA SER A 406 0.45 -26.09 8.80
C SER A 406 -0.69 -26.16 7.77
N VAL A 407 -1.93 -25.93 8.21
CA VAL A 407 -3.15 -26.14 7.41
C VAL A 407 -3.84 -24.81 7.09
N ILE A 408 -3.92 -23.92 8.08
CA ILE A 408 -4.50 -22.60 7.90
C ILE A 408 -3.39 -21.61 7.59
N GLN A 409 -3.45 -21.04 6.40
CA GLN A 409 -2.65 -19.89 6.03
C GLN A 409 -3.40 -18.62 6.39
N ARG A 410 -2.69 -17.67 6.99
CA ARG A 410 -3.18 -16.30 7.21
C ARG A 410 -3.07 -15.53 5.89
N PRO A 411 -4.18 -15.10 5.28
CA PRO A 411 -4.15 -14.51 3.95
C PRO A 411 -3.79 -13.01 4.01
N TRP A 412 -2.56 -12.68 4.40
CA TRP A 412 -2.05 -11.30 4.51
C TRP A 412 -2.23 -10.46 3.25
N HIS A 413 -2.20 -11.12 2.09
CA HIS A 413 -2.38 -10.48 0.78
C HIS A 413 -3.77 -9.86 0.56
N LEU A 414 -4.77 -10.20 1.39
CA LEU A 414 -6.16 -9.71 1.28
C LEU A 414 -6.43 -8.45 2.11
N ILE A 415 -5.53 -8.07 3.02
CA ILE A 415 -5.70 -6.88 3.87
C ILE A 415 -4.84 -5.76 3.35
N TRP A 416 -5.47 -4.73 2.80
CA TRP A 416 -4.80 -3.54 2.25
C TRP A 416 -5.09 -2.34 3.13
N LYS A 417 -4.17 -1.36 3.13
CA LYS A 417 -4.36 -0.11 3.88
C LYS A 417 -5.51 0.68 3.27
N SER A 418 -6.16 1.51 4.10
CA SER A 418 -7.24 2.38 3.63
C SER A 418 -6.77 3.28 2.48
N ARG A 419 -7.51 3.28 1.37
CA ARG A 419 -7.19 4.14 0.22
C ARG A 419 -7.17 5.62 0.58
N ARG A 420 -7.97 6.04 1.56
CA ARG A 420 -8.01 7.43 2.06
C ARG A 420 -6.70 7.83 2.75
N LEU A 421 -6.07 6.90 3.48
CA LEU A 421 -4.75 7.14 4.06
C LEU A 421 -3.68 7.17 2.96
N LEU A 422 -3.76 6.29 1.96
CA LEU A 422 -2.84 6.29 0.82
C LEU A 422 -2.97 7.54 -0.08
N GLU A 423 -4.13 8.17 -0.11
CA GLU A 423 -4.33 9.47 -0.76
C GLU A 423 -3.57 10.58 -0.03
N ILE A 424 -3.61 10.61 1.32
CA ILE A 424 -2.77 11.52 2.12
C ILE A 424 -1.28 11.27 1.81
N VAL A 425 -0.85 10.01 1.82
CA VAL A 425 0.54 9.65 1.48
C VAL A 425 0.92 10.16 0.09
N SER A 426 0.04 9.99 -0.90
CA SER A 426 0.28 10.44 -2.28
C SER A 426 0.35 11.96 -2.39
N ALA A 427 -0.45 12.69 -1.60
CA ALA A 427 -0.41 14.14 -1.53
C ALA A 427 0.91 14.63 -0.90
N ILE A 428 1.37 14.02 0.19
CA ILE A 428 2.67 14.33 0.83
C ILE A 428 3.80 14.05 -0.17
N ALA A 429 3.86 12.84 -0.73
CA ALA A 429 4.88 12.46 -1.71
C ALA A 429 4.87 13.41 -2.92
N SER A 430 3.70 13.86 -3.36
CA SER A 430 3.60 14.83 -4.43
C SER A 430 4.13 16.22 -4.06
N ARG A 431 3.94 16.71 -2.82
CA ARG A 431 4.52 17.99 -2.36
C ARG A 431 6.05 17.90 -2.28
N LEU A 432 6.55 16.70 -1.98
CA LEU A 432 7.97 16.34 -2.05
C LEU A 432 8.44 16.01 -3.49
N ASN A 433 7.63 16.28 -4.50
CA ASN A 433 7.89 16.02 -5.92
C ASN A 433 8.24 14.57 -6.29
N TRP A 434 7.94 13.59 -5.43
CA TRP A 434 8.39 12.20 -5.56
C TRP A 434 9.93 12.06 -5.64
N ASP A 435 10.68 13.07 -5.20
CA ASP A 435 12.14 13.09 -5.18
C ASP A 435 12.65 13.47 -3.78
N TYR A 436 12.59 12.51 -2.86
CA TYR A 436 13.03 12.69 -1.49
C TYR A 436 13.65 11.40 -0.94
N ASP A 437 14.50 11.56 0.06
CA ASP A 437 15.01 10.46 0.88
C ASP A 437 14.25 10.44 2.21
N SER A 438 14.22 9.28 2.86
CA SER A 438 13.46 9.08 4.09
C SER A 438 14.32 8.45 5.18
N VAL A 439 14.10 8.92 6.40
CA VAL A 439 14.71 8.36 7.61
C VAL A 439 13.64 8.13 8.66
N HIS A 440 13.69 6.95 9.29
CA HIS A 440 12.83 6.61 10.41
C HIS A 440 13.67 6.60 11.69
N ILE A 441 13.31 7.50 12.61
CA ILE A 441 14.05 7.81 13.83
C ILE A 441 13.20 7.47 15.05
N VAL A 442 13.53 6.36 15.70
CA VAL A 442 12.89 5.91 16.94
C VAL A 442 13.63 6.48 18.14
N ARG A 443 12.96 7.36 18.87
CA ARG A 443 13.39 7.96 20.14
C ARG A 443 12.26 7.80 21.17
N GLY A 444 11.75 8.91 21.70
CA GLY A 444 10.71 8.91 22.73
C GLY A 444 11.16 8.14 23.97
N GLU A 445 10.31 7.26 24.50
CA GLU A 445 10.63 6.48 25.69
C GLU A 445 11.79 5.50 25.51
N LYS A 446 11.99 4.96 24.30
CA LYS A 446 13.12 4.04 24.04
C LYS A 446 14.46 4.72 24.24
N ALA A 447 14.60 5.97 23.78
CA ALA A 447 15.83 6.75 24.00
C ALA A 447 16.07 7.09 25.48
N ARG A 448 15.00 7.19 26.29
CA ARG A 448 15.13 7.42 27.74
C ARG A 448 15.55 6.17 28.50
N ASN A 449 15.23 4.98 27.99
CA ASN A 449 15.53 3.71 28.63
C ASN A 449 16.92 3.18 28.23
N ARG A 450 17.94 3.70 28.90
CA ARG A 450 19.35 3.30 28.69
C ARG A 450 19.68 1.90 29.20
N GLU A 451 18.79 1.27 29.97
CA GLU A 451 18.98 -0.12 30.42
C GLU A 451 18.70 -1.11 29.29
N LEU A 452 17.75 -0.80 28.41
CA LEU A 452 17.42 -1.63 27.25
C LEU A 452 18.10 -1.15 25.96
N TRP A 453 18.31 0.16 25.80
CA TRP A 453 18.91 0.80 24.63
C TRP A 453 20.01 1.80 25.06
N PRO A 454 21.23 1.32 25.36
CA PRO A 454 22.28 2.15 25.93
C PRO A 454 22.82 3.23 24.97
N ASN A 455 22.78 3.01 23.65
CA ASN A 455 23.39 3.90 22.65
C ASN A 455 22.36 4.74 21.89
N LEU A 456 21.10 4.29 21.82
CA LEU A 456 20.05 4.88 20.98
C LEU A 456 19.92 6.41 21.09
N ASP A 457 19.96 6.97 22.29
CA ASP A 457 19.84 8.42 22.53
C ASP A 457 20.99 9.21 21.87
N THR A 458 22.22 8.70 22.00
CA THR A 458 23.44 9.30 21.46
C THR A 458 23.52 9.13 19.95
N ASP A 459 23.23 7.93 19.46
CA ASP A 459 23.33 7.55 18.05
C ASP A 459 22.30 8.29 17.18
N THR A 460 21.13 8.57 17.73
CA THR A 460 20.07 9.33 17.05
C THR A 460 20.04 10.82 17.41
N SER A 461 21.12 11.34 18.00
CA SER A 461 21.28 12.79 18.24
C SER A 461 21.54 13.55 16.93
N PRO A 462 21.24 14.86 16.83
CA PRO A 462 21.38 15.60 15.58
C PRO A 462 22.80 15.60 15.01
N ASP A 463 23.82 15.68 15.87
CA ASP A 463 25.23 15.63 15.46
C ASP A 463 25.62 14.25 14.89
N SER A 464 25.19 13.17 15.56
CA SER A 464 25.39 11.80 15.09
C SER A 464 24.66 11.55 13.77
N LEU A 465 23.43 12.07 13.63
CA LEU A 465 22.67 12.00 12.38
C LEU A 465 23.35 12.77 11.26
N LEU A 466 23.84 13.99 11.51
CA LEU A 466 24.57 14.79 10.51
C LEU A 466 25.81 14.07 9.98
N SER A 467 26.52 13.35 10.85
CA SER A 467 27.70 12.56 10.46
C SER A 467 27.30 11.30 9.69
N THR A 468 26.32 10.54 10.18
CA THR A 468 25.90 9.25 9.59
C THR A 468 25.18 9.45 8.25
N LEU A 469 24.31 10.46 8.16
CA LEU A 469 23.55 10.73 6.94
C LEU A 469 24.41 11.32 5.83
N ARG A 470 25.53 11.98 6.15
CA ARG A 470 26.40 12.64 5.15
C ARG A 470 26.87 11.70 4.04
N ASP A 471 27.17 10.44 4.40
CA ASP A 471 27.66 9.45 3.43
C ASP A 471 26.51 8.69 2.75
N LYS A 472 25.27 8.87 3.23
CA LYS A 472 24.08 8.16 2.75
C LYS A 472 23.17 9.06 1.90
N VAL A 473 22.99 10.33 2.26
CA VAL A 473 22.09 11.30 1.63
C VAL A 473 22.90 12.48 1.12
N GLU A 474 22.58 12.96 -0.09
CA GLU A 474 23.29 14.10 -0.67
C GLU A 474 22.83 15.42 -0.02
N ASP A 475 23.77 16.34 0.15
CA ASP A 475 23.48 17.68 0.69
C ASP A 475 22.44 18.42 -0.19
N GLY A 476 21.50 19.11 0.44
CA GLY A 476 20.44 19.89 -0.20
C GLY A 476 19.19 19.11 -0.57
N ARG A 477 19.15 17.78 -0.40
CA ARG A 477 17.97 16.96 -0.71
C ARG A 477 16.84 17.15 0.31
N SER A 478 15.61 16.90 -0.14
CA SER A 478 14.44 16.77 0.74
C SER A 478 14.56 15.47 1.54
N LEU A 479 14.53 15.60 2.86
CA LEU A 479 14.63 14.50 3.83
C LEU A 479 13.34 14.42 4.64
N TYR A 480 12.55 13.38 4.41
CA TYR A 480 11.37 13.08 5.22
C TYR A 480 11.79 12.33 6.49
N ILE A 481 11.41 12.86 7.66
CA ILE A 481 11.77 12.29 8.96
C ILE A 481 10.50 11.75 9.63
N ALA A 482 10.36 10.43 9.65
CA ALA A 482 9.34 9.73 10.44
C ALA A 482 9.90 9.51 11.85
N THR A 483 9.26 10.07 12.89
CA THR A 483 9.80 9.99 14.25
C THR A 483 8.71 10.06 15.32
N ASN A 484 8.96 9.40 16.45
CA ASN A 484 8.17 9.53 17.67
C ASN A 484 8.80 10.51 18.70
N GLU A 485 9.76 11.33 18.30
CA GLU A 485 10.29 12.43 19.11
C GLU A 485 9.22 13.54 19.24
N PRO A 486 8.78 13.92 20.46
CA PRO A 486 7.69 14.89 20.64
C PRO A 486 7.95 16.28 20.07
N HIS A 487 9.21 16.70 19.97
CA HIS A 487 9.60 18.03 19.52
C HIS A 487 10.45 17.95 18.25
N THR A 488 9.85 18.24 17.09
CA THR A 488 10.55 18.22 15.80
C THR A 488 11.70 19.22 15.73
N SER A 489 11.68 20.29 16.53
CA SER A 489 12.78 21.26 16.67
C SER A 489 14.08 20.62 17.17
N PHE A 490 14.01 19.42 17.77
CA PHE A 490 15.20 18.63 18.11
C PHE A 490 16.10 18.39 16.89
N PHE A 491 15.50 18.26 15.70
CA PHE A 491 16.20 18.00 14.44
C PHE A 491 16.56 19.26 13.66
N ASP A 492 16.34 20.46 14.21
CA ASP A 492 16.68 21.73 13.55
C ASP A 492 18.13 21.80 13.02
N PRO A 493 19.16 21.24 13.70
CA PRO A 493 20.52 21.22 13.15
C PRO A 493 20.66 20.51 11.80
N LEU A 494 19.74 19.61 11.44
CA LEU A 494 19.75 18.95 10.12
C LEU A 494 19.40 19.91 8.98
N LYS A 495 18.73 21.03 9.27
CA LYS A 495 18.30 22.03 8.27
C LYS A 495 19.46 22.73 7.59
N ASP A 496 20.65 22.72 8.20
CA ASP A 496 21.87 23.26 7.61
C ASP A 496 22.31 22.48 6.36
N LYS A 497 21.92 21.21 6.26
CA LYS A 497 22.29 20.32 5.14
C LYS A 497 21.11 19.82 4.33
N TYR A 498 19.94 19.63 4.93
CA TYR A 498 18.81 18.97 4.30
C TYR A 498 17.54 19.81 4.43
N SER A 499 16.64 19.71 3.45
CA SER A 499 15.27 20.22 3.61
C SER A 499 14.46 19.20 4.40
N THR A 500 14.35 19.39 5.71
CA THR A 500 13.65 18.45 6.61
C THR A 500 12.14 18.59 6.49
N HIS A 501 11.43 17.46 6.48
CA HIS A 501 9.97 17.41 6.44
C HIS A 501 9.42 16.42 7.46
N PHE A 502 8.33 16.78 8.12
CA PHE A 502 7.65 15.96 9.14
C PHE A 502 6.16 15.82 8.82
N LEU A 503 5.51 14.78 9.34
CA LEU A 503 4.09 14.54 9.12
C LEU A 503 3.22 15.76 9.44
N ASP A 504 3.41 16.38 10.61
CA ASP A 504 2.55 17.49 11.08
C ASP A 504 2.59 18.75 10.20
N GLU A 505 3.60 18.91 9.34
CA GLU A 505 3.64 20.00 8.35
C GLU A 505 2.52 19.87 7.30
N TYR A 506 1.95 18.68 7.15
CA TYR A 506 0.90 18.35 6.18
C TYR A 506 -0.48 18.20 6.82
N LYS A 507 -0.68 18.75 8.02
CA LYS A 507 -1.93 18.65 8.78
C LYS A 507 -3.16 19.13 8.00
N ASP A 508 -2.98 20.04 7.06
CA ASP A 508 -4.05 20.52 6.17
C ASP A 508 -4.69 19.41 5.31
N LEU A 509 -4.03 18.25 5.16
CA LEU A 509 -4.57 17.09 4.46
C LEU A 509 -5.62 16.31 5.27
N TRP A 510 -5.71 16.51 6.58
CA TRP A 510 -6.70 15.86 7.46
C TRP A 510 -7.33 16.80 8.49
N ASP A 511 -7.11 18.12 8.38
CA ASP A 511 -7.78 19.10 9.23
C ASP A 511 -9.29 19.21 8.90
N GLU A 512 -10.02 20.03 9.66
CA GLU A 512 -11.48 20.19 9.51
C GLU A 512 -11.92 20.69 8.12
N LYS A 513 -11.01 21.28 7.33
CA LYS A 513 -11.27 21.79 5.98
C LYS A 513 -10.91 20.78 4.89
N SER A 514 -10.22 19.70 5.25
CA SER A 514 -9.77 18.68 4.31
C SER A 514 -10.91 17.84 3.74
N GLU A 515 -10.70 17.32 2.52
CA GLU A 515 -11.61 16.33 1.93
C GLU A 515 -11.68 15.07 2.79
N TRP A 516 -10.54 14.61 3.30
CA TRP A 516 -10.45 13.45 4.19
C TRP A 516 -11.38 13.59 5.39
N TYR A 517 -11.34 14.72 6.10
CA TYR A 517 -12.19 14.94 7.27
C TYR A 517 -13.68 14.89 6.91
N SER A 518 -14.06 15.48 5.78
CA SER A 518 -15.45 15.46 5.31
C SER A 518 -15.93 14.05 4.95
N GLU A 519 -15.10 13.26 4.27
CA GLU A 519 -15.43 11.87 3.91
C GLU A 519 -15.53 10.98 5.14
N MET A 520 -14.58 11.09 6.07
CA MET A 520 -14.52 10.28 7.28
C MET A 520 -15.65 10.61 8.24
N THR A 521 -16.02 11.89 8.37
CA THR A 521 -17.18 12.32 9.16
C THR A 521 -18.47 11.74 8.59
N ASN A 522 -18.63 11.74 7.26
CA ASN A 522 -19.79 11.13 6.60
C ASN A 522 -19.84 9.61 6.84
N LEU A 523 -18.70 8.94 6.67
CA LEU A 523 -18.56 7.51 6.96
C LEU A 523 -18.93 7.17 8.41
N ASN A 524 -18.60 8.06 9.34
CA ASN A 524 -18.88 7.94 10.76
C ASN A 524 -20.23 8.56 11.20
N GLN A 525 -21.24 8.53 10.33
CA GLN A 525 -22.61 8.96 10.63
C GLN A 525 -22.73 10.43 11.07
N GLY A 526 -21.85 11.29 10.57
CA GLY A 526 -21.79 12.71 10.91
C GLY A 526 -20.94 13.03 12.14
N ASN A 527 -20.35 12.03 12.81
CA ASN A 527 -19.47 12.25 13.94
C ASN A 527 -18.03 12.50 13.46
N PRO A 528 -17.36 13.58 13.93
CA PRO A 528 -15.96 13.84 13.59
C PRO A 528 -15.05 12.65 13.88
N VAL A 529 -14.06 12.43 13.01
CA VAL A 529 -13.02 11.42 13.19
C VAL A 529 -11.69 12.12 13.42
N GLU A 530 -11.04 11.84 14.54
CA GLU A 530 -9.67 12.30 14.81
C GLU A 530 -8.67 11.49 13.97
N PHE A 531 -7.64 12.16 13.45
CA PHE A 531 -6.51 11.51 12.80
C PHE A 531 -5.59 10.88 13.86
N ASP A 532 -5.99 9.69 14.31
CA ASP A 532 -5.42 9.01 15.48
C ASP A 532 -3.99 8.50 15.28
N GLY A 533 -3.37 8.01 16.36
CA GLY A 533 -1.99 7.55 16.36
C GLY A 533 -1.70 6.41 15.38
N TYR A 534 -2.66 5.52 15.13
CA TYR A 534 -2.45 4.43 14.17
C TYR A 534 -2.48 4.96 12.73
N MET A 535 -3.40 5.88 12.41
CA MET A 535 -3.40 6.55 11.10
C MET A 535 -2.11 7.31 10.85
N ARG A 536 -1.59 8.02 11.86
CA ARG A 536 -0.32 8.75 11.78
C ARG A 536 0.84 7.81 11.48
N VAL A 537 0.97 6.73 12.26
CA VAL A 537 2.01 5.70 12.05
C VAL A 537 1.88 5.05 10.67
N SER A 538 0.65 4.76 10.23
CA SER A 538 0.38 4.18 8.92
C SER A 538 0.83 5.11 7.78
N VAL A 539 0.48 6.40 7.83
CA VAL A 539 0.90 7.39 6.83
C VAL A 539 2.41 7.62 6.88
N ASP A 540 3.01 7.79 8.06
CA ASP A 540 4.46 7.97 8.21
C ASP A 540 5.25 6.83 7.59
N THR A 541 4.83 5.60 7.87
CA THR A 541 5.45 4.39 7.33
C THR A 541 5.36 4.37 5.81
N GLU A 542 4.19 4.69 5.25
CA GLU A 542 3.97 4.66 3.81
C GLU A 542 4.73 5.78 3.07
N VAL A 543 4.86 6.96 3.66
CA VAL A 543 5.71 8.04 3.11
C VAL A 543 7.17 7.64 3.20
N PHE A 544 7.60 7.04 4.31
CA PHE A 544 8.96 6.52 4.48
C PHE A 544 9.31 5.49 3.40
N LEU A 545 8.44 4.49 3.17
CA LEU A 545 8.67 3.41 2.19
C LEU A 545 8.74 3.89 0.73
N ARG A 546 8.25 5.10 0.43
CA ARG A 546 8.31 5.73 -0.90
C ARG A 546 9.55 6.60 -1.12
N GLY A 547 10.35 6.85 -0.09
CA GLY A 547 11.64 7.53 -0.23
C GLY A 547 12.62 6.70 -1.05
N LYS A 548 13.47 7.39 -1.83
CA LYS A 548 14.48 6.77 -2.71
C LYS A 548 15.51 5.98 -1.90
N LYS A 549 16.08 6.62 -0.88
CA LYS A 549 16.86 5.97 0.18
C LYS A 549 16.04 5.89 1.46
N GLN A 550 16.06 4.72 2.09
CA GLN A 550 15.31 4.38 3.30
C GLN A 550 16.32 4.05 4.39
N ILE A 551 16.40 4.88 5.42
CA ILE A 551 17.38 4.75 6.50
C ILE A 551 16.62 4.47 7.80
N GLU A 552 16.85 3.30 8.40
CA GLU A 552 16.12 2.82 9.57
C GLU A 552 16.95 2.90 10.85
N THR A 553 16.33 3.26 11.97
CA THR A 553 17.06 3.43 13.24
C THR A 553 17.91 2.21 13.62
N PHE A 554 17.29 1.04 13.70
CA PHE A 554 17.94 -0.17 14.23
C PHE A 554 18.72 -0.97 13.18
N ASN A 555 18.71 -0.53 11.92
CA ASN A 555 19.50 -1.16 10.86
C ASN A 555 20.66 -0.26 10.41
N ASP A 556 20.50 1.06 10.49
CA ASP A 556 21.39 2.02 9.86
C ASP A 556 22.00 3.06 10.79
N LEU A 557 21.35 3.36 11.92
CA LEU A 557 21.70 4.50 12.78
C LEU A 557 22.29 4.10 14.12
N THR A 558 21.88 2.98 14.70
CA THR A 558 22.38 2.49 15.99
C THR A 558 22.77 1.02 15.94
N ASN A 559 23.68 0.62 16.83
CA ASN A 559 24.04 -0.78 17.08
C ASN A 559 23.12 -1.44 18.12
N ASP A 560 22.21 -0.70 18.74
CA ASP A 560 21.26 -1.28 19.68
C ASP A 560 20.23 -2.15 18.95
N CYS A 561 19.79 -3.23 19.60
CA CYS A 561 18.78 -4.12 19.05
C CYS A 561 17.38 -3.52 19.20
N LYS A 562 16.51 -3.72 18.21
CA LYS A 562 15.13 -3.20 18.20
C LYS A 562 14.33 -3.54 19.47
N ASP A 563 14.51 -4.75 19.99
CA ASP A 563 13.77 -5.28 21.15
C ASP A 563 14.59 -5.26 22.45
N GLY A 564 15.71 -4.53 22.48
CA GLY A 564 16.57 -4.32 23.64
C GLY A 564 17.77 -5.27 23.73
N ILE A 565 18.59 -5.11 24.76
CA ILE A 565 19.83 -5.89 24.93
C ILE A 565 19.59 -7.41 24.80
N ASN A 566 20.50 -8.10 24.10
CA ASN A 566 20.48 -9.54 23.82
C ASN A 566 19.38 -10.03 22.86
N THR A 567 18.74 -9.14 22.10
CA THR A 567 17.70 -9.54 21.12
C THR A 567 18.15 -9.50 19.66
N CYS A 568 19.35 -8.99 19.36
CA CYS A 568 19.88 -8.97 18.00
C CYS A 568 20.05 -10.38 17.43
N THR A 569 19.57 -10.61 16.22
CA THR A 569 19.93 -11.80 15.44
C THR A 569 21.37 -11.68 14.95
N ALA A 570 22.15 -12.76 15.02
CA ALA A 570 23.57 -12.83 14.63
C ALA A 570 23.89 -12.42 13.16
N SER A 571 22.87 -12.11 12.37
CA SER A 571 23.00 -11.63 10.98
C SER A 571 23.11 -10.10 10.86
N ALA A 572 23.07 -9.35 11.97
CA ALA A 572 23.20 -7.90 12.01
C ALA A 572 24.49 -7.44 12.72
N SER A 573 25.59 -8.20 12.54
CA SER A 573 26.94 -7.85 13.02
C SER A 573 27.95 -7.88 11.90
#